data_AF-A0AAI9V674-F1
#
_entry.id   AF-A0AAI9V674-F1
#
_cell.length_a   1.000
_cell.length_b   1.000
_cell.length_c   1.000
_cell.angle_alpha   90.00
_cell.angle_beta   90.00
_cell.angle_gamma   90.00
#
_symmetry.space_group_name_H-M   'P 1'
#
loop_
_entity.id
_entity.type
_entity.pdbx_description
1 polymer ?
#
loop_
_entity_poly.entity_id
_entity_poly.type
_entity_poly.pdbx_seq_one_letter_code
_entity_poly.pdbx_strand_id
1 'polypeptide(L)' 'MGIVDAKNKVPDLQKFYQAAYKDHTRVWKINPRSRWYMIPYVTLLWGSLGVSFYGMGRKVLGYNTYFGKE' A
#
# COMPACT_ATOMS: atom_id res chain seq x y z
N MET A 1 13.71 2.66 -34.17
CA MET A 1 14.26 1.60 -33.31
C MET A 1 14.13 2.07 -31.87
N GLY A 2 13.48 1.29 -31.00
CA GLY A 2 13.29 1.67 -29.59
C GLY A 2 14.64 1.89 -28.90
N ILE A 3 14.68 2.79 -27.92
CA ILE A 3 15.90 3.21 -27.21
C ILE A 3 16.62 2.03 -26.49
N VAL A 4 15.94 0.88 -26.34
CA VAL A 4 16.48 -0.33 -25.72
C VAL A 4 16.07 -1.54 -26.56
N ASP A 5 17.04 -2.37 -26.96
CA ASP A 5 16.80 -3.68 -27.58
C ASP A 5 16.48 -4.73 -26.49
N ALA A 6 15.23 -4.68 -26.02
CA ALA A 6 14.72 -5.62 -25.04
C ALA A 6 13.41 -6.23 -25.54
N LYS A 7 13.20 -7.53 -25.24
CA LYS A 7 11.95 -8.22 -25.56
C LYS A 7 10.76 -7.49 -24.92
N ASN A 8 9.73 -7.21 -25.73
CA ASN A 8 8.47 -6.67 -25.23
C ASN A 8 7.77 -7.70 -24.32
N LYS A 9 7.60 -7.34 -23.03
CA LYS A 9 6.93 -8.16 -22.02
C LYS A 9 5.45 -7.81 -21.83
N VAL A 10 4.92 -6.82 -22.55
CA VAL A 10 3.54 -6.35 -22.38
C VAL A 10 2.51 -7.46 -22.58
N PRO A 11 2.56 -8.27 -23.67
CA PRO A 11 1.57 -9.34 -23.86
C PRO A 11 1.61 -10.41 -22.77
N ASP A 12 2.81 -10.74 -22.28
CA ASP A 12 3.01 -11.71 -21.20
C ASP A 12 2.37 -11.19 -19.89
N LEU A 13 2.60 -9.92 -19.56
CA LEU A 13 2.00 -9.27 -18.40
C LEU A 13 0.47 -9.16 -18.55
N GLN A 14 -0.04 -8.81 -19.73
CA GLN A 14 -1.48 -8.74 -19.98
C GLN A 14 -2.17 -10.07 -19.70
N LYS A 15 -1.63 -11.19 -20.22
CA LYS A 15 -2.15 -12.54 -19.93
C LYS A 15 -2.12 -12.84 -18.43
N PHE A 16 -1.00 -12.56 -17.77
CA PHE A 16 -0.83 -12.79 -16.33
C PHE A 16 -1.86 -12.02 -15.49
N TYR A 17 -2.00 -10.71 -15.73
CA TYR A 17 -2.95 -9.88 -14.97
C TYR A 17 -4.40 -10.22 -15.28
N GLN A 18 -4.74 -10.49 -16.55
CA GLN A 18 -6.11 -10.85 -16.93
C GLN A 18 -6.53 -12.20 -16.35
N ALA A 19 -5.63 -13.20 -16.32
CA ALA A 19 -5.93 -14.50 -15.70
C ALA A 19 -6.21 -14.35 -14.20
N ALA A 20 -5.33 -13.65 -13.47
CA ALA A 20 -5.51 -13.42 -12.04
C ALA A 20 -6.77 -12.56 -11.74
N TYR A 21 -7.08 -11.59 -12.60
CA TYR A 21 -8.29 -10.77 -12.43
C TYR A 21 -9.58 -11.56 -12.68
N LYS A 22 -9.57 -12.53 -13.62
CA LYS A 22 -10.68 -13.48 -13.82
C LYS A 22 -10.91 -14.35 -12.58
N ASP A 23 -9.85 -14.68 -11.84
CA ASP A 23 -9.91 -15.36 -10.54
C ASP A 23 -10.27 -14.42 -9.38
N HIS A 24 -10.82 -13.24 -9.69
CA HIS A 24 -11.25 -12.21 -8.73
C HIS A 24 -10.17 -11.72 -7.77
N THR A 25 -8.89 -11.86 -8.14
CA THR A 25 -7.81 -11.25 -7.36
C THR A 25 -7.77 -9.74 -7.63
N ARG A 26 -7.65 -8.96 -6.55
CA ARG A 26 -7.59 -7.49 -6.66
C ARG A 26 -6.32 -7.08 -7.37
N VAL A 27 -6.40 -6.11 -8.29
CA VAL A 27 -5.28 -5.67 -9.13
C VAL A 27 -4.00 -5.39 -8.34
N TRP A 28 -4.11 -4.72 -7.20
CA TRP A 28 -2.96 -4.39 -6.33
C TRP A 28 -2.36 -5.58 -5.57
N LYS A 29 -2.98 -6.77 -5.63
CA LYS A 29 -2.48 -8.03 -5.05
C LYS A 29 -1.94 -9.03 -6.08
N ILE A 30 -2.12 -8.77 -7.37
CA ILE A 30 -1.81 -9.74 -8.45
C ILE A 30 -0.31 -10.01 -8.56
N ASN A 31 0.54 -8.98 -8.47
CA ASN A 31 1.97 -9.15 -8.68
C ASN A 31 2.61 -9.89 -7.49
N PRO A 32 3.57 -10.82 -7.69
CA PRO A 32 4.29 -11.45 -6.58
C PRO A 32 4.99 -10.44 -5.65
N ARG A 33 5.43 -9.31 -6.21
CA ARG A 33 6.04 -8.22 -5.43
C ARG A 33 5.02 -7.35 -4.70
N SER A 34 3.74 -7.43 -5.04
CA SER A 34 2.68 -6.67 -4.37
C SER A 34 2.71 -6.87 -2.86
N ARG A 35 3.02 -8.07 -2.37
CA ARG A 35 3.13 -8.33 -0.92
C ARG A 35 4.15 -7.40 -0.25
N TRP A 36 5.32 -7.25 -0.84
CA TRP A 36 6.41 -6.43 -0.28
C TRP A 36 6.13 -4.94 -0.32
N TYR A 37 5.32 -4.46 -1.27
CA TYR A 37 4.90 -3.06 -1.32
C TYR A 37 3.68 -2.78 -0.45
N MET A 38 2.69 -3.68 -0.46
CA MET A 38 1.43 -3.49 0.24
C MET A 38 1.57 -3.60 1.75
N ILE A 39 2.45 -4.47 2.27
CA ILE A 39 2.66 -4.59 3.72
C ILE A 39 3.10 -3.25 4.35
N PRO A 40 4.23 -2.64 3.96
CA PRO A 40 4.65 -1.39 4.57
C PRO A 40 3.66 -0.25 4.32
N TYR A 41 3.05 -0.20 3.12
CA TYR A 41 2.04 0.82 2.79
C TYR A 41 0.83 0.75 3.74
N VAL A 42 0.23 -0.43 3.92
CA VAL A 42 -0.96 -0.60 4.75
C VAL A 42 -0.63 -0.40 6.23
N THR A 43 0.55 -0.84 6.69
CA THR A 43 1.02 -0.60 8.06
C THR A 43 1.16 0.90 8.35
N LEU A 44 1.78 1.66 7.46
CA LEU A 44 1.95 3.10 7.64
C LEU A 44 0.61 3.84 7.54
N LEU A 45 -0.25 3.45 6.60
CA LEU A 45 -1.57 4.06 6.43
C LEU A 45 -2.41 3.94 7.70
N TRP A 46 -2.60 2.71 8.21
CA TRP A 46 -3.42 2.51 9.40
C TRP A 46 -2.71 2.90 10.69
N GLY A 47 -1.38 2.75 10.74
CA GLY A 47 -0.58 3.19 11.88
C GLY A 47 -0.63 4.71 12.06
N SER A 48 -0.43 5.46 10.98
CA SER A 48 -0.54 6.93 11.03
C SER A 48 -1.95 7.39 11.38
N LEU A 49 -2.98 6.75 10.80
CA LEU A 49 -4.36 7.06 11.15
C LEU A 49 -4.63 6.83 12.65
N GLY A 50 -4.22 5.68 13.19
CA GLY A 50 -4.36 5.36 14.61
C GLY A 50 -3.64 6.35 15.52
N VAL A 51 -2.41 6.73 15.17
CA VAL A 51 -1.64 7.74 15.92
C VAL A 51 -2.36 9.10 15.85
N SER A 52 -2.85 9.53 14.69
CA SER A 52 -3.59 10.78 14.56
C SER A 52 -4.87 10.81 15.40
N PHE A 53 -5.66 9.72 15.41
CA PHE A 53 -6.85 9.63 16.27
C PHE A 53 -6.49 9.65 17.75
N TYR A 54 -5.41 8.99 18.15
CA TYR A 54 -4.92 9.06 19.53
C TYR A 54 -4.51 10.48 19.93
N GLY A 55 -3.75 11.18 19.08
CA GLY A 55 -3.36 12.58 19.31
C GLY A 55 -4.56 13.52 19.36
N MET A 56 -5.54 13.33 18.48
CA MET A 56 -6.80 14.08 18.50
C MET A 56 -7.58 13.83 19.78
N GLY A 57 -7.76 12.57 20.19
CA GLY A 57 -8.46 12.23 21.42
C GLY A 57 -7.79 12.83 22.66
N ARG A 58 -6.46 12.73 22.74
CA ARG A 58 -5.65 13.40 23.77
C ARG A 58 -5.90 14.92 23.79
N LYS A 59 -5.92 15.56 22.61
CA LYS A 59 -6.12 17.00 22.49
C LYS A 59 -7.52 17.44 22.95
N VAL A 60 -8.56 16.67 22.63
CA VAL A 60 -9.93 16.91 23.12
C VAL A 60 -10.00 16.83 24.64
N LEU A 61 -9.21 15.95 25.25
CA LEU A 61 -9.10 15.80 26.71
C LEU A 61 -8.15 16.81 27.39
N GLY A 62 -7.58 17.76 26.63
CA GLY A 62 -6.72 18.82 27.16
C GLY A 62 -5.22 18.49 27.21
N TYR A 63 -4.81 17.29 26.83
CA TYR A 63 -3.40 16.92 26.76
C TYR A 63 -2.74 17.53 25.52
N ASN A 64 -1.52 18.05 25.67
CA ASN A 64 -0.81 18.76 24.59
C ASN A 64 0.29 17.95 23.90
N THR A 65 0.62 16.77 24.41
CA THR A 65 1.70 15.93 23.89
C THR A 65 1.15 14.63 23.27
N TYR A 66 1.98 13.81 22.62
CA TYR A 66 1.62 12.43 22.25
C TYR A 66 2.01 11.42 23.36
N PHE A 67 3.14 11.64 23.99
CA PHE A 67 3.65 10.80 25.07
C PHE A 67 4.11 11.73 26.22
N GLY A 68 3.53 11.59 27.41
CA GLY A 68 3.88 12.45 28.55
C GLY A 68 2.79 12.58 29.61
N LYS A 69 3.19 12.94 30.84
CA LYS A 69 2.33 13.09 32.03
C LYS A 69 1.45 14.35 32.03
N GLU A 70 1.63 15.24 31.05
CA GLU A 70 0.91 16.51 30.89
C GLU A 70 0.35 16.71 29.47
#